data_AF-A0A0Q6XF54-F1
#
_entry.id   AF-A0A0Q6XF54-F1
#
_cell.length_a   1.000
_cell.length_b   1.000
_cell.length_c   1.000
_cell.angle_alpha   90.00
_cell.angle_beta   90.00
_cell.angle_gamma   90.00
#
_symmetry.space_group_name_H-M   'P 1'
#
loop_
_entity.id
_entity.type
_entity.pdbx_description
1 polymer ?
#
loop_
_entity_poly.entity_id
_entity_poly.type
_entity_poly.pdbx_seq_one_letter_code
_entity_poly.pdbx_strand_id
1 'polypeptide(L)'
;MASDARDGRPFAIVDKRQATLSIYAADGSLVGRAPVLLGLTPGDQEPQSSRGKQPAALKVNERVTPAGRFEAQPGVNLNGERIVWFDYEANLAIHRLRPAPASQRRPERLASAKLEDRRITLGCVVVEPAFFDEVVLPTLGAGKSLVYILPEREPVLAAAAGAPHAAAP
;
A
#
# COMPACT_ATOMS: atom_id res chain seq x y z
N MET A 1 11.52 4.80 -13.90
CA MET A 1 11.40 6.02 -13.06
C MET A 1 11.46 7.33 -13.85
N ALA A 2 12.08 7.40 -15.05
CA ALA A 2 12.17 8.65 -15.81
C ALA A 2 10.89 9.09 -16.56
N SER A 3 9.92 8.21 -16.81
CA SER A 3 8.65 8.56 -17.48
C SER A 3 7.62 9.21 -16.54
N ASP A 4 7.63 8.83 -15.27
CA ASP A 4 6.55 9.18 -14.34
C ASP A 4 6.81 10.49 -13.59
N ALA A 5 8.05 10.98 -13.63
CA ALA A 5 8.42 12.31 -13.13
C ALA A 5 7.67 13.46 -13.82
N ARG A 6 6.85 13.16 -14.84
CA ARG A 6 6.07 14.12 -15.63
C ARG A 6 4.55 14.06 -15.40
N ASP A 7 4.05 13.15 -14.58
CA ASP A 7 2.60 13.02 -14.32
C ASP A 7 2.07 14.18 -13.44
N GLY A 8 2.94 14.80 -12.63
CA GLY A 8 2.58 15.94 -11.77
C GLY A 8 1.56 15.59 -10.68
N ARG A 9 1.37 14.29 -10.40
CA ARG A 9 0.49 13.80 -9.34
C ARG A 9 1.31 13.46 -8.09
N PRO A 10 0.75 13.66 -6.89
CA PRO A 10 1.36 13.16 -5.67
C PRO A 10 1.46 11.64 -5.72
N PHE A 11 2.49 11.08 -5.09
CA PHE A 11 2.74 9.66 -5.12
C PHE A 11 3.32 9.11 -3.82
N ALA A 12 3.20 7.81 -3.64
CA ALA A 12 3.74 7.07 -2.52
C ALA A 12 4.72 6.00 -2.99
N ILE A 13 5.74 5.73 -2.18
CA ILE A 13 6.63 4.59 -2.34
C ILE A 13 6.52 3.71 -1.10
N VAL A 14 6.10 2.46 -1.28
CA VAL A 14 6.15 1.40 -0.27
C VAL A 14 7.40 0.57 -0.51
N ASP A 15 8.37 0.70 0.39
CA ASP A 15 9.50 -0.21 0.45
C ASP A 15 9.11 -1.42 1.31
N LYS A 16 8.84 -2.54 0.66
CA LYS A 16 8.42 -3.77 1.34
C LYS A 16 9.54 -4.37 2.19
N ARG A 17 10.80 -4.27 1.73
CA ARG A 17 11.95 -4.81 2.45
C ARG A 17 12.18 -4.07 3.75
N GLN A 18 11.99 -2.74 3.76
CA GLN A 18 12.13 -1.91 4.96
C GLN A 18 10.82 -1.70 5.73
N ALA A 19 9.69 -2.18 5.19
CA ALA A 19 8.35 -1.95 5.73
C ALA A 19 8.13 -0.46 6.04
N THR A 20 8.40 0.41 5.05
CA THR A 20 8.18 1.85 5.14
C THR A 20 7.35 2.38 3.98
N LEU A 21 6.59 3.44 4.25
CA LEU A 21 5.87 4.24 3.26
C LEU A 21 6.45 5.65 3.26
N SER A 22 6.86 6.12 2.08
CA SER A 22 7.27 7.50 1.83
C SER A 22 6.21 8.20 0.98
N ILE A 23 5.82 9.41 1.34
CA ILE A 23 4.81 10.23 0.66
C ILE A 23 5.50 11.41 -0.01
N TYR A 24 5.20 11.63 -1.29
CA TYR A 24 5.75 12.70 -2.10
C TYR A 24 4.63 13.57 -2.66
N ALA A 25 4.85 14.89 -2.65
CA ALA A 25 3.96 15.84 -3.31
C ALA A 25 4.12 15.78 -4.83
N ALA A 26 3.23 16.47 -5.54
CA ALA A 26 3.21 16.55 -7.00
C ALA A 26 4.52 17.07 -7.62
N ASP A 27 5.26 17.91 -6.90
CA ASP A 27 6.56 18.45 -7.30
C ASP A 27 7.74 17.49 -7.01
N GLY A 28 7.46 16.31 -6.45
CA GLY A 28 8.46 15.31 -6.09
C GLY A 28 9.13 15.55 -4.73
N SER A 29 8.72 16.57 -3.97
CA SER A 29 9.23 16.78 -2.61
C SER A 29 8.71 15.71 -1.63
N LEU A 30 9.57 15.25 -0.72
CA LEU A 30 9.19 14.29 0.32
C LEU A 30 8.39 15.02 1.41
N VAL A 31 7.15 14.59 1.62
CA VAL A 31 6.21 15.16 2.62
C VAL A 31 6.29 14.42 3.94
N GLY A 32 6.53 13.11 3.91
CA GLY A 32 6.65 12.32 5.14
C GLY A 32 7.04 10.88 4.88
N ARG A 33 7.52 10.21 5.93
CA ARG A 33 7.90 8.79 5.90
C ARG A 33 7.53 8.13 7.22
N ALA A 34 6.94 6.94 7.17
CA ALA A 34 6.54 6.18 8.36
C ALA A 34 6.77 4.68 8.19
N PRO A 35 6.91 3.92 9.30
CA PRO A 35 6.79 2.47 9.27
C PRO A 35 5.37 2.06 8.86
N VAL A 36 5.24 0.88 8.26
CA VAL A 36 3.94 0.32 7.86
C VAL A 36 3.83 -1.16 8.22
N LEU A 37 2.60 -1.64 8.41
CA LEU A 37 2.29 -3.07 8.37
C LEU A 37 1.93 -3.49 6.95
N LEU A 38 2.41 -4.66 6.55
CA LEU A 38 2.22 -5.24 5.23
C LEU A 38 1.56 -6.62 5.32
N GLY A 39 1.23 -7.16 4.15
CA GLY A 39 0.72 -8.52 3.97
C GLY A 39 1.55 -9.53 4.76
N LEU A 40 0.85 -10.45 5.44
CA LEU A 40 1.46 -11.48 6.28
C LEU A 40 2.51 -12.32 5.54
N THR A 41 2.29 -12.60 4.26
CA THR A 41 3.18 -13.44 3.46
C THR A 41 4.02 -12.57 2.53
N PRO A 42 5.36 -12.65 2.59
CA PRO A 42 6.21 -12.02 1.59
C PRO A 42 5.93 -12.56 0.19
N GLY A 43 6.02 -11.72 -0.83
CA GLY A 43 5.75 -12.07 -2.23
C GLY A 43 5.42 -10.85 -3.07
N ASP A 44 5.76 -10.86 -4.36
CA ASP A 44 5.63 -9.67 -5.22
C ASP A 44 4.40 -9.69 -6.13
N GLN A 45 3.73 -10.83 -6.26
CA GLN A 45 2.56 -11.00 -7.11
C GLN A 45 1.31 -11.25 -6.28
N GLU A 46 0.17 -10.74 -6.73
CA GLU A 46 -1.13 -11.14 -6.21
C GLU A 46 -1.34 -12.64 -6.54
N PRO A 47 -1.55 -13.51 -5.54
CA PRO A 47 -1.77 -14.93 -5.81
C PRO A 47 -3.06 -15.15 -6.61
N GLN A 48 -3.01 -15.81 -7.76
CA GLN A 48 -4.23 -16.02 -8.58
C GLN A 48 -5.38 -16.69 -7.80
N SER A 49 -5.04 -17.52 -6.81
CA SER A 49 -6.01 -18.18 -5.94
C SER A 49 -6.73 -17.25 -4.95
N SER A 50 -6.28 -16.01 -4.75
CA SER A 50 -6.96 -15.00 -3.92
C SER A 50 -8.07 -14.26 -4.66
N ARG A 51 -8.06 -14.24 -6.00
CA ARG A 51 -8.98 -13.44 -6.79
C ARG A 51 -10.44 -13.82 -6.53
N GLY A 52 -11.28 -12.80 -6.37
CA GLY A 52 -12.71 -12.95 -6.07
C GLY A 52 -13.04 -13.47 -4.67
N LYS A 53 -12.04 -13.76 -3.82
CA LYS A 53 -12.29 -14.14 -2.43
C LYS A 53 -12.59 -12.91 -1.58
N GLN A 54 -13.51 -13.09 -0.65
CA GLN A 54 -13.67 -12.15 0.45
C GLN A 54 -12.41 -12.17 1.34
N PRO A 55 -12.02 -11.05 1.97
CA PRO A 55 -10.82 -10.98 2.81
C PRO A 55 -10.75 -12.07 3.91
N ALA A 56 -11.90 -12.43 4.49
CA ALA A 56 -11.98 -13.48 5.52
C ALA A 56 -11.64 -14.89 5.00
N ALA A 57 -11.75 -15.13 3.69
CA ALA A 57 -11.47 -16.42 3.06
C ALA A 57 -10.00 -16.56 2.57
N LEU A 58 -9.18 -15.52 2.72
CA LEU A 58 -7.78 -15.53 2.30
C LEU A 58 -6.94 -16.45 3.18
N LYS A 59 -6.28 -17.43 2.55
CA LYS A 59 -5.30 -18.31 3.17
C LYS A 59 -4.04 -17.53 3.55
N VAL A 60 -3.19 -18.10 4.41
CA VAL A 60 -1.96 -17.44 4.87
C VAL A 60 -1.09 -17.00 3.69
N ASN A 61 -0.82 -17.89 2.74
CA ASN A 61 -0.03 -17.63 1.54
C ASN A 61 -0.65 -16.65 0.54
N GLU A 62 -1.93 -16.29 0.73
CA GLU A 62 -2.69 -15.36 -0.12
C GLU A 62 -2.63 -13.91 0.40
N ARG A 63 -2.09 -13.70 1.59
CA ARG A 63 -2.06 -12.40 2.28
C ARG A 63 -0.80 -11.63 1.91
N VAL A 64 -0.75 -11.16 0.68
CA VAL A 64 0.42 -10.52 0.07
C VAL A 64 0.12 -9.05 -0.21
N THR A 65 1.10 -8.17 0.03
CA THR A 65 1.10 -6.82 -0.56
C THR A 65 1.84 -6.89 -1.90
N PRO A 66 1.13 -6.86 -3.05
CA PRO A 66 1.75 -7.04 -4.37
C PRO A 66 2.67 -5.87 -4.70
N ALA A 67 3.77 -6.14 -5.40
CA ALA A 67 4.65 -5.12 -5.95
C ALA A 67 4.07 -4.60 -7.27
N GLY A 68 4.35 -3.34 -7.61
CA GLY A 68 3.87 -2.75 -8.86
C GLY A 68 3.70 -1.24 -8.81
N ARG A 69 3.13 -0.70 -9.89
CA ARG A 69 2.68 0.68 -10.00
C ARG A 69 1.16 0.67 -10.06
N PHE A 70 0.54 1.40 -9.15
CA PHE A 70 -0.90 1.42 -8.96
C PHE A 70 -1.45 2.83 -9.14
N GLU A 71 -2.56 2.93 -9.88
CA GLU A 71 -3.41 4.13 -9.87
C GLU A 71 -4.18 4.15 -8.55
N ALA A 72 -4.00 5.22 -7.77
CA ALA A 72 -4.61 5.35 -6.46
C ALA A 72 -5.66 6.46 -6.43
N GLN A 73 -6.68 6.28 -5.58
CA GLN A 73 -7.75 7.26 -5.42
C GLN A 73 -8.32 7.25 -3.99
N PRO A 74 -8.80 8.39 -3.49
CA PRO A 74 -9.55 8.43 -2.24
C PRO A 74 -10.82 7.59 -2.33
N GLY A 75 -11.22 7.02 -1.21
CA GLY A 75 -12.48 6.32 -1.07
C GLY A 75 -12.89 6.17 0.39
N VAL A 76 -13.97 5.42 0.60
CA VAL A 76 -14.47 5.06 1.93
C VAL A 76 -14.61 3.56 2.04
N ASN A 77 -14.30 3.01 3.21
CA ASN A 77 -14.55 1.61 3.51
C ASN A 77 -16.03 1.38 3.91
N LEU A 78 -16.41 0.12 4.14
CA LEU A 78 -17.78 -0.26 4.52
C LEU A 78 -18.24 0.34 5.86
N ASN A 79 -17.33 0.81 6.70
CA ASN A 79 -17.61 1.46 7.97
C ASN A 79 -17.65 3.00 7.84
N GLY A 80 -17.55 3.54 6.62
CA GLY A 80 -17.55 4.97 6.34
C GLY A 80 -16.23 5.68 6.60
N GLU A 81 -15.14 4.98 6.90
CA GLU A 81 -13.83 5.62 7.11
C GLU A 81 -13.11 5.87 5.79
N ARG A 82 -12.44 7.02 5.69
CA ARG A 82 -11.60 7.36 4.53
C ARG A 82 -10.41 6.42 4.40
N ILE A 83 -10.13 6.02 3.17
CA ILE A 83 -9.01 5.18 2.77
C ILE A 83 -8.46 5.66 1.42
N VAL A 84 -7.26 5.21 1.06
CA VAL A 84 -6.71 5.40 -0.29
C VAL A 84 -6.65 4.04 -0.96
N TRP A 85 -7.54 3.81 -1.92
CA TRP A 85 -7.50 2.61 -2.75
C TRP A 85 -6.28 2.67 -3.65
N PHE A 86 -5.53 1.58 -3.74
CA PHE A 86 -4.50 1.41 -4.78
C PHE A 86 -4.81 0.21 -5.68
N ASP A 87 -5.61 -0.75 -5.22
CA ASP A 87 -6.15 -1.81 -6.06
C ASP A 87 -7.58 -2.12 -5.60
N TYR A 88 -8.56 -1.58 -6.32
CA TYR A 88 -9.97 -1.70 -5.93
C TYR A 88 -10.49 -3.13 -6.13
N GLU A 89 -10.11 -3.80 -7.21
CA GLU A 89 -10.55 -5.16 -7.53
C GLU A 89 -10.01 -6.17 -6.51
N ALA A 90 -8.75 -6.01 -6.09
CA ALA A 90 -8.13 -6.84 -5.07
C ALA A 90 -8.48 -6.42 -3.63
N ASN A 91 -9.32 -5.39 -3.43
CA ASN A 91 -9.68 -4.84 -2.12
C ASN A 91 -8.46 -4.36 -1.29
N LEU A 92 -7.47 -3.75 -1.94
CA LEU A 92 -6.24 -3.28 -1.30
C LEU A 92 -6.18 -1.76 -1.22
N ALA A 93 -5.84 -1.28 -0.02
CA ALA A 93 -5.80 0.13 0.30
C ALA A 93 -4.64 0.48 1.24
N ILE A 94 -4.27 1.76 1.25
CA ILE A 94 -3.57 2.40 2.36
C ILE A 94 -4.62 2.88 3.35
N HIS A 95 -4.48 2.50 4.63
CA HIS A 95 -5.37 2.99 5.69
C HIS A 95 -4.66 3.05 7.05
N ARG A 96 -5.20 3.84 7.98
CA ARG A 96 -4.71 3.87 9.37
C ARG A 96 -4.94 2.57 10.13
N LEU A 97 -4.18 2.35 11.19
CA LEU A 97 -4.49 1.34 12.21
C LEU A 97 -5.91 1.52 12.73
N ARG A 98 -6.57 0.39 12.97
CA ARG A 98 -7.92 0.31 13.52
C ARG A 98 -7.92 -0.63 14.72
N PRO A 99 -8.89 -0.51 15.63
CA PRO A 99 -9.09 -1.48 16.68
C PRO A 99 -9.11 -2.91 16.12
N ALA A 100 -8.32 -3.79 16.72
CA ALA A 100 -8.18 -5.19 16.36
C ALA A 100 -8.01 -6.00 17.66
N PRO A 101 -8.25 -7.32 17.65
CA PRO A 101 -7.99 -8.16 18.82
C PRO A 101 -6.58 -7.94 19.37
N ALA A 102 -6.46 -7.72 20.69
CA ALA A 102 -5.19 -7.41 21.35
C ALA A 102 -4.11 -8.47 21.09
N SER A 103 -4.52 -9.73 20.89
CA SER A 103 -3.62 -10.83 20.52
C SER A 103 -2.87 -10.61 19.21
N GLN A 104 -3.35 -9.74 18.31
CA GLN A 104 -2.64 -9.39 17.08
C GLN A 104 -1.50 -8.41 17.31
N ARG A 105 -1.50 -7.65 18.42
CA ARG A 105 -0.44 -6.73 18.82
C ARG A 105 -0.01 -5.75 17.71
N ARG A 106 -0.99 -5.20 16.98
CA ARG A 106 -0.72 -4.38 15.78
C ARG A 106 0.06 -3.09 16.08
N PRO A 107 -0.23 -2.33 17.15
CA PRO A 107 0.57 -1.17 17.52
C PRO A 107 2.04 -1.54 17.81
N GLU A 108 2.26 -2.62 18.57
CA GLU A 108 3.60 -3.09 18.94
C GLU A 108 4.37 -3.60 17.72
N ARG A 109 3.68 -4.31 16.81
CA ARG A 109 4.26 -4.75 15.53
C ARG A 109 4.70 -3.56 14.68
N LEU A 110 3.88 -2.52 14.60
CA LEU A 110 4.20 -1.33 13.83
C LEU A 110 5.42 -0.60 14.40
N ALA A 111 5.50 -0.50 15.73
CA ALA A 111 6.63 0.10 16.45
C ALA A 111 7.89 -0.78 16.52
N SER A 112 7.80 -2.07 16.20
CA SER A 112 8.91 -3.01 16.32
C SER A 112 10.09 -2.62 15.42
N ALA A 113 11.30 -2.82 15.91
CA ALA A 113 12.54 -2.72 15.13
C ALA A 113 12.75 -3.93 14.21
N LYS A 114 12.03 -5.04 14.44
CA LYS A 114 12.09 -6.26 13.64
C LYS A 114 11.11 -6.17 12.48
N LEU A 115 11.61 -6.32 11.26
CA LEU A 115 10.82 -6.12 10.04
C LEU A 115 9.79 -7.23 9.84
N GLU A 116 10.09 -8.43 10.32
CA GLU A 116 9.18 -9.58 10.33
C GLU A 116 7.93 -9.34 11.19
N ASP A 117 8.02 -8.54 12.25
CA ASP A 117 6.87 -8.23 13.10
C ASP A 117 5.80 -7.43 12.35
N ARG A 118 6.23 -6.65 11.35
CA ARG A 118 5.36 -5.80 10.52
C ARG A 118 4.57 -6.57 9.45
N ARG A 119 4.62 -7.90 9.45
CA ARG A 119 3.86 -8.77 8.56
C ARG A 119 2.63 -9.34 9.27
N ILE A 120 1.45 -8.80 8.97
CA ILE A 120 0.21 -9.23 9.64
C ILE A 120 -1.07 -8.92 8.85
N THR A 121 -1.02 -8.04 7.86
CA THR A 121 -2.23 -7.61 7.13
C THR A 121 -2.64 -8.68 6.11
N LEU A 122 -3.82 -8.49 5.52
CA LEU A 122 -4.29 -9.32 4.40
C LEU A 122 -3.73 -8.87 3.04
N GLY A 123 -2.96 -7.78 3.00
CA GLY A 123 -2.39 -7.21 1.78
C GLY A 123 -2.37 -5.68 1.79
N CYS A 124 -3.29 -5.04 2.51
CA CYS A 124 -3.31 -3.59 2.71
C CYS A 124 -2.02 -3.06 3.35
N VAL A 125 -1.70 -1.80 3.06
CA VAL A 125 -0.62 -1.06 3.70
C VAL A 125 -1.22 -0.28 4.87
N VAL A 126 -0.81 -0.60 6.10
CA VAL A 126 -1.41 -0.02 7.30
C VAL A 126 -0.42 0.85 8.04
N VAL A 127 -0.82 2.08 8.34
CA VAL A 127 0.04 3.11 8.96
C VAL A 127 -0.50 3.57 10.30
N GLU A 128 0.29 4.35 11.04
CA GLU A 128 -0.14 4.98 12.29
C GLU A 128 -1.25 6.02 12.01
N PRO A 129 -2.28 6.17 12.88
CA PRO A 129 -3.41 7.07 12.65
C PRO A 129 -3.06 8.53 12.39
N ALA A 130 -2.21 9.17 13.19
CA ALA A 130 -1.82 10.57 12.95
C ALA A 130 -1.09 10.74 11.62
N PHE A 131 -0.16 9.83 11.27
CA PHE A 131 0.48 9.86 9.95
C PHE A 131 -0.53 9.73 8.81
N PHE A 132 -1.56 8.90 8.96
CA PHE A 132 -2.61 8.77 7.97
C PHE A 132 -3.42 10.05 7.81
N ASP A 133 -3.88 10.60 8.93
CA ASP A 133 -4.82 11.73 8.97
C ASP A 133 -4.13 13.06 8.59
N GLU A 134 -2.85 13.22 8.93
CA GLU A 134 -2.10 14.46 8.74
C GLU A 134 -1.19 14.47 7.50
N VAL A 135 -0.79 13.31 6.98
CA VAL A 135 0.14 13.20 5.83
C VAL A 135 -0.50 12.47 4.65
N VAL A 136 -0.97 11.24 4.86
CA VAL A 136 -1.47 10.40 3.75
C VAL A 136 -2.73 11.00 3.13
N LEU A 137 -3.74 11.34 3.95
CA LEU A 137 -5.01 11.83 3.43
C LEU A 137 -4.90 13.23 2.79
N PRO A 138 -4.20 14.21 3.37
CA PRO A 138 -4.05 15.52 2.71
C PRO A 138 -3.30 15.45 1.38
N THR A 139 -2.37 14.51 1.21
CA THR A 139 -1.58 14.39 -0.03
C THR A 139 -2.21 13.42 -1.04
N LEU A 140 -2.44 12.16 -0.66
CA LEU A 140 -2.95 11.13 -1.57
C LEU A 140 -4.48 11.06 -1.61
N GLY A 141 -5.15 11.54 -0.56
CA GLY A 141 -6.61 11.54 -0.44
C GLY A 141 -7.29 12.77 -1.04
N ALA A 142 -6.54 13.77 -1.51
CA ALA A 142 -7.08 14.97 -2.15
C ALA A 142 -7.55 14.73 -3.59
N GLY A 143 -7.13 13.64 -4.22
CA GLY A 143 -7.47 13.32 -5.61
C GLY A 143 -6.76 12.06 -6.11
N LYS A 144 -6.75 11.85 -7.43
CA LYS A 144 -6.01 10.72 -8.01
C LYS A 144 -4.51 10.87 -7.74
N SER A 145 -3.88 9.78 -7.34
CA SER A 145 -2.46 9.70 -6.97
C SER A 145 -1.84 8.41 -7.51
N LEU A 146 -0.55 8.21 -7.25
CA LEU A 146 0.16 6.98 -7.60
C LEU A 146 0.72 6.29 -6.37
N VAL A 147 0.71 4.95 -6.37
CA VAL A 147 1.39 4.15 -5.35
C VAL A 147 2.35 3.20 -6.06
N TYR A 148 3.63 3.32 -5.73
CA TYR A 148 4.67 2.39 -6.13
C TYR A 148 4.97 1.47 -4.97
N ILE A 149 4.84 0.16 -5.20
CA ILE A 149 5.20 -0.85 -4.22
C ILE A 149 6.41 -1.61 -4.75
N LEU A 150 7.55 -1.45 -4.08
CA LEU A 150 8.82 -2.02 -4.52
C LEU A 150 8.88 -3.52 -4.25
N PRO A 151 9.43 -4.33 -5.18
CA PRO A 151 9.54 -5.78 -4.99
C PRO A 151 10.50 -6.15 -3.84
N GLU A 152 10.26 -7.31 -3.23
CA GLU A 152 11.08 -7.81 -2.12
C GLU A 152 11.79 -9.13 -2.44
N ARG A 153 11.28 -9.92 -3.39
CA ARG A 153 11.87 -11.18 -3.86
C ARG A 153 12.54 -11.02 -5.21
N GLU A 154 11.86 -10.37 -6.15
CA GLU A 154 12.41 -10.11 -7.47
C GLU A 154 13.36 -8.90 -7.45
N PRO A 155 14.41 -8.88 -8.28
CA PRO A 155 15.23 -7.69 -8.46
C PRO A 155 14.36 -6.52 -8.92
N VAL A 156 14.67 -5.30 -8.47
CA VAL A 156 14.08 -4.09 -9.04
C VAL A 156 14.62 -3.95 -10.46
N LEU A 157 13.90 -4.49 -11.44
CA LEU A 157 14.16 -4.16 -12.83
C LEU A 157 13.64 -2.74 -13.04
N ALA A 158 14.55 -1.81 -13.33
CA ALA A 158 14.18 -0.50 -13.83
C ALA A 158 13.55 -0.69 -15.22
N ALA A 159 12.26 -1.01 -15.27
CA ALA A 159 11.54 -1.11 -16.53
C ALA A 159 11.56 0.28 -17.20
N ALA A 160 12.23 0.34 -18.36
CA ALA A 160 11.99 1.39 -19.34
C ALA A 160 10.50 1.35 -19.73
N ALA A 161 9.92 2.53 -19.92
CA ALA A 161 8.50 2.75 -20.17
C ALA A 161 7.91 1.79 -21.23
N GLY A 162 6.74 1.22 -20.96
CA GLY A 162 6.08 0.31 -21.90
C GLY A 162 4.65 -0.07 -21.53
N ALA A 163 3.70 0.65 -22.15
CA ALA A 163 2.27 0.39 -22.37
C ALA A 163 1.26 0.48 -21.20
N PRO A 164 0.17 1.27 -21.36
CA PRO A 164 -0.92 1.35 -20.39
C PRO A 164 -1.79 0.09 -20.41
N HIS A 165 -2.12 -0.42 -19.23
CA HIS A 165 -3.25 -1.34 -19.07
C HIS A 165 -4.53 -0.51 -19.24
N ALA A 166 -5.30 -0.84 -20.28
CA ALA A 166 -6.55 -0.17 -20.60
C ALA A 166 -7.54 -0.30 -19.42
N ALA A 167 -8.02 0.85 -18.93
CA ALA A 167 -9.27 0.90 -18.18
C ALA A 167 -10.41 0.54 -19.14
N ALA A 168 -11.18 -0.49 -18.79
CA ALA A 168 -12.39 -0.89 -19.50
C ALA A 168 -13.61 -0.05 -19.01
N PRO A 169 -14.71 -0.02 -19.78
CA PRO A 169 -15.52 1.17 -20.10
C PRO A 169 -16.34 1.78 -18.96
#